data_AF-A0A5D4TMF2-F1
#
_entry.id   AF-A0A5D4TMF2-F1
#
_cell.length_a   1.000
_cell.length_b   1.000
_cell.length_c   1.000
_cell.angle_alpha   90.00
_cell.angle_beta   90.00
_cell.angle_gamma   90.00
#
_symmetry.space_group_name_H-M   'P 1'
#
loop_
_entity.id
_entity.type
_entity.pdbx_description
1 polymer ?
#
loop_
_entity_poly.entity_id
_entity_poly.type
_entity_poly.pdbx_seq_one_letter_code
_entity_poly.pdbx_strand_id
1 'polypeptide(L)'
;MTGEALIFLVFAVLLLFLAPFLIIRGIRQGHSFTDQFTSNGMLILLFFVAVGKVLKSVWDEGRMEQFNQFLFLAFILIGAVPALILFAYHFPKEMEKWKDPGEYKHPLAYRFRYFLLVVLFAFMGGALFMLYQSYKVVF
;
A
#
# COMPACT_ATOMS: atom_id res chain seq x y z
N MET A 1 -27.35 -2.60 -10.80
CA MET A 1 -26.10 -3.35 -10.57
C MET A 1 -25.99 -4.42 -11.64
N THR A 2 -24.85 -4.54 -12.31
CA THR A 2 -24.60 -5.60 -13.31
C THR A 2 -24.41 -6.96 -12.62
N GLY A 3 -24.59 -8.06 -13.34
CA GLY A 3 -24.36 -9.42 -12.79
C GLY A 3 -22.94 -9.62 -12.26
N GLU A 4 -21.95 -8.97 -12.86
CA GLU A 4 -20.56 -8.96 -12.39
C GLU A 4 -20.41 -8.28 -11.03
N ALA A 5 -21.08 -7.15 -10.81
CA ALA A 5 -21.02 -6.42 -9.54
C ALA A 5 -21.59 -7.24 -8.37
N LEU A 6 -22.60 -8.08 -8.63
CA LEU A 6 -23.15 -9.01 -7.64
C LEU A 6 -22.13 -10.08 -7.23
N ILE A 7 -21.36 -10.61 -8.19
CA ILE A 7 -20.29 -11.57 -7.90
C ILE A 7 -19.24 -10.93 -6.98
N PHE A 8 -18.77 -9.73 -7.31
CA PHE A 8 -17.82 -9.00 -6.48
C PHE A 8 -18.39 -8.66 -5.09
N LEU A 9 -19.69 -8.37 -4.98
CA LEU A 9 -20.35 -8.14 -3.70
C LEU A 9 -20.32 -9.40 -2.82
N VAL A 10 -20.65 -10.57 -3.39
CA VAL A 10 -20.59 -11.85 -2.66
C VAL A 10 -19.16 -12.12 -2.19
N PHE A 11 -18.16 -11.93 -3.05
CA PHE A 11 -16.75 -12.07 -2.67
C PHE A 11 -16.35 -11.09 -1.57
N ALA A 12 -16.77 -9.81 -1.66
CA ALA A 12 -16.47 -8.81 -0.65
C ALA A 12 -17.05 -9.21 0.72
N VAL A 13 -18.30 -9.69 0.77
CA VAL A 13 -18.93 -10.18 2.00
C VAL A 13 -18.20 -11.41 2.53
N LEU A 14 -17.88 -12.40 1.69
CA LEU A 14 -17.14 -13.59 2.14
C LEU A 14 -15.77 -13.23 2.71
N LEU A 15 -15.01 -12.38 2.02
CA LEU A 15 -13.68 -11.96 2.43
C LEU A 15 -13.71 -11.07 3.69
N LEU A 16 -14.77 -10.28 3.87
CA LEU A 16 -14.98 -9.47 5.08
C LEU A 16 -14.97 -10.33 6.35
N PHE A 17 -15.44 -11.57 6.28
CA PHE A 17 -15.42 -12.49 7.42
C PHE A 17 -14.19 -13.41 7.39
N LEU A 18 -13.81 -13.92 6.21
CA LEU A 18 -12.74 -14.90 6.07
C LEU A 18 -11.37 -14.34 6.45
N ALA A 19 -11.03 -13.15 5.95
CA ALA A 19 -9.72 -12.54 6.20
C ALA A 19 -9.48 -12.26 7.71
N PRO A 20 -10.38 -11.56 8.43
CA PRO A 20 -10.19 -11.35 9.86
C PRO A 20 -10.28 -12.65 10.66
N PHE A 21 -11.12 -13.60 10.26
CA PHE A 21 -11.19 -14.91 10.92
C PHE A 21 -9.83 -15.64 10.89
N LEU A 22 -9.17 -15.69 9.73
CA LEU A 22 -7.86 -16.33 9.59
C LEU A 22 -6.78 -15.60 10.40
N ILE A 23 -6.78 -14.27 10.38
CA ILE A 23 -5.84 -13.45 11.15
C ILE A 23 -6.04 -13.68 12.66
N ILE A 24 -7.27 -13.59 13.16
CA ILE A 24 -7.60 -13.81 14.58
C ILE A 24 -7.26 -15.23 15.01
N ARG A 25 -7.54 -16.23 14.18
CA ARG A 25 -7.18 -17.62 14.43
C ARG A 25 -5.67 -17.79 14.56
N GLY A 26 -4.88 -17.21 13.64
CA GLY A 26 -3.42 -17.27 13.68
C GLY A 26 -2.84 -16.58 14.91
N ILE A 27 -3.40 -15.45 15.32
CA ILE A 27 -3.00 -14.76 16.56
C ILE A 27 -3.31 -15.61 17.79
N ARG A 28 -4.49 -16.25 17.84
CA ARG A 28 -4.85 -17.19 18.92
C ARG A 28 -3.94 -18.41 19.00
N GLN A 29 -3.28 -18.77 17.89
CA GLN A 29 -2.30 -19.85 17.83
C GLN A 29 -0.88 -19.41 18.25
N GLY A 30 -0.71 -18.15 18.66
CA GLY A 30 0.55 -17.61 19.17
C GLY A 30 1.43 -16.95 18.10
N HIS A 31 0.96 -16.80 16.86
CA HIS A 31 1.70 -16.07 15.82
C HIS A 31 1.60 -14.56 15.99
N SER A 32 2.63 -13.84 15.54
CA SER A 32 2.62 -12.38 15.58
C SER A 32 1.55 -11.80 14.64
N PHE A 33 0.99 -10.64 15.01
CA PHE A 33 0.01 -9.94 14.18
C PHE A 33 0.59 -9.62 12.79
N THR A 34 1.85 -9.15 12.75
CA THR A 34 2.52 -8.75 11.51
C THR A 34 2.69 -9.93 10.55
N ASP A 35 3.05 -11.10 11.05
CA ASP A 35 3.21 -12.30 10.22
C ASP A 35 1.87 -12.76 9.66
N GLN A 36 0.81 -12.75 10.48
CA GLN A 36 -0.53 -13.14 10.04
C GLN A 36 -1.13 -12.15 9.06
N PHE A 37 -0.93 -10.85 9.29
CA PHE A 37 -1.37 -9.80 8.37
C PHE A 37 -0.67 -9.95 7.01
N THR A 38 0.65 -10.19 7.02
CA THR A 38 1.44 -10.34 5.79
C THR A 38 1.09 -11.64 5.05
N SER A 39 0.96 -12.76 5.77
CA SER A 39 0.60 -14.07 5.22
C SER A 39 -0.79 -14.06 4.56
N ASN A 40 -1.72 -13.29 5.12
CA ASN A 40 -3.06 -13.11 4.55
C ASN A 40 -3.16 -11.89 3.60
N GLY A 41 -2.03 -11.26 3.26
CA GLY A 41 -2.00 -10.03 2.46
C GLY A 41 -2.73 -10.15 1.12
N MET A 42 -2.64 -11.30 0.45
CA MET A 42 -3.35 -11.55 -0.80
C MET A 42 -4.87 -11.54 -0.63
N LEU A 43 -5.41 -12.12 0.46
CA LEU A 43 -6.84 -12.09 0.75
C LEU A 43 -7.33 -10.67 1.06
N ILE A 44 -6.50 -9.89 1.76
CA ILE A 44 -6.77 -8.48 2.05
C ILE A 44 -6.80 -7.67 0.75
N LEU A 45 -5.84 -7.88 -0.15
CA LEU A 45 -5.82 -7.23 -1.47
C LEU A 45 -7.06 -7.59 -2.30
N LEU A 46 -7.42 -8.87 -2.36
CA LEU A 46 -8.62 -9.33 -3.07
C LEU A 46 -9.89 -8.70 -2.50
N PHE A 47 -9.96 -8.52 -1.17
CA PHE A 47 -11.07 -7.83 -0.52
C PHE A 47 -11.20 -6.38 -1.00
N PHE A 48 -10.10 -5.62 -0.98
CA PHE A 48 -10.11 -4.23 -1.47
C PHE A 48 -10.49 -4.12 -2.94
N VAL A 49 -10.00 -5.04 -3.79
CA VAL A 49 -10.37 -5.07 -5.21
C VAL A 49 -11.86 -5.35 -5.38
N ALA A 50 -12.41 -6.31 -4.63
CA ALA A 50 -13.84 -6.64 -4.68
C ALA A 50 -14.71 -5.45 -4.25
N VAL A 51 -14.36 -4.78 -3.14
CA VAL A 51 -15.06 -3.57 -2.68
C VAL A 51 -14.97 -2.46 -3.73
N GLY A 52 -13.78 -2.21 -4.30
CA GLY A 52 -13.60 -1.18 -5.32
C GLY A 52 -14.47 -1.40 -6.57
N LYS A 53 -14.63 -2.66 -7.00
CA LYS A 53 -15.51 -3.03 -8.12
C LYS A 53 -16.99 -2.81 -7.79
N VAL A 54 -17.41 -3.15 -6.58
CA VAL A 54 -18.78 -2.89 -6.11
C VAL A 54 -19.06 -1.39 -6.06
N LEU A 55 -18.16 -0.60 -5.45
CA LEU A 55 -18.30 0.86 -5.35
C LEU A 55 -18.42 1.50 -6.74
N LYS A 56 -17.59 1.09 -7.70
CA LYS A 56 -17.67 1.57 -9.09
C LYS A 56 -19.01 1.28 -9.76
N SER A 57 -19.73 0.24 -9.33
CA SER A 57 -21.04 -0.11 -9.89
C SER A 57 -22.22 0.65 -9.27
N VAL A 58 -21.99 1.33 -8.15
CA VAL A 58 -23.03 2.02 -7.35
C VAL A 58 -22.85 3.53 -7.39
N TRP A 59 -21.61 4.02 -7.45
CA TRP A 59 -21.30 5.44 -7.54
C TRP A 59 -21.16 5.92 -8.99
N ASP A 60 -21.61 7.14 -9.23
CA ASP A 60 -21.35 7.89 -10.45
C ASP A 60 -19.86 8.25 -10.56
N GLU A 61 -19.41 8.52 -11.79
CA GLU A 61 -17.99 8.74 -12.10
C GLU A 61 -17.38 9.89 -11.28
N GLY A 62 -18.13 10.97 -11.05
CA GLY A 62 -17.67 12.09 -10.23
C GLY A 62 -17.41 11.72 -8.77
N ARG A 63 -18.29 10.91 -8.14
CA ARG A 63 -18.07 10.42 -6.78
C ARG A 63 -16.93 9.40 -6.70
N MET A 64 -16.77 8.55 -7.72
CA MET A 64 -15.63 7.63 -7.80
C MET A 64 -14.31 8.38 -7.93
N GLU A 65 -14.26 9.48 -8.66
CA GLU A 65 -13.06 10.30 -8.81
C GLU A 65 -12.69 11.01 -7.50
N GLN A 66 -13.67 11.61 -6.81
CA GLN A 66 -13.46 12.18 -5.47
C GLN A 66 -12.98 11.13 -4.46
N PHE A 67 -13.55 9.93 -4.49
CA PHE A 67 -13.14 8.83 -3.63
C PHE A 67 -11.70 8.38 -3.92
N ASN A 68 -11.33 8.25 -5.19
CA ASN A 68 -9.95 7.91 -5.59
C ASN A 68 -8.96 8.99 -5.16
N GLN A 69 -9.30 10.27 -5.31
CA GLN A 69 -8.47 11.39 -4.82
C GLN A 69 -8.28 11.33 -3.31
N PHE A 70 -9.36 11.05 -2.56
CA PHE A 70 -9.28 10.92 -1.10
C PHE A 70 -8.42 9.73 -0.66
N LEU A 71 -8.59 8.56 -1.28
CA LEU A 71 -7.75 7.39 -1.03
C LEU A 71 -6.28 7.66 -1.34
N PHE A 72 -6.02 8.37 -2.43
CA PHE A 72 -4.67 8.70 -2.83
C PHE A 72 -4.01 9.69 -1.87
N LEU A 73 -4.75 10.70 -1.40
CA LEU A 73 -4.29 11.61 -0.37
C LEU A 73 -4.01 10.87 0.95
N ALA A 74 -4.90 9.95 1.36
CA ALA A 74 -4.71 9.12 2.54
C ALA A 74 -3.46 8.25 2.42
N PHE A 75 -3.21 7.65 1.25
CA PHE A 75 -1.98 6.89 0.98
C PHE A 75 -0.71 7.76 1.11
N ILE A 76 -0.76 9.00 0.61
CA ILE A 76 0.37 9.93 0.75
C ILE A 76 0.60 10.26 2.23
N LEU A 77 -0.44 10.65 2.97
CA LEU A 77 -0.33 11.11 4.35
C LEU A 77 0.07 9.99 5.33
N ILE A 78 -0.46 8.78 5.16
CA ILE A 78 -0.27 7.68 6.11
C ILE A 78 0.87 6.74 5.66
N GLY A 79 1.10 6.59 4.36
CA GLY A 79 2.14 5.73 3.81
C GLY A 79 3.40 6.50 3.43
N ALA A 80 3.28 7.38 2.44
CA ALA A 80 4.44 8.01 1.81
C ALA A 80 5.18 8.98 2.74
N VAL A 81 4.46 9.86 3.45
CA VAL A 81 5.05 10.86 4.35
C VAL A 81 5.81 10.21 5.51
N PRO A 82 5.25 9.24 6.26
CA PRO A 82 6.00 8.54 7.30
C PRO A 82 7.21 7.79 6.76
N ALA A 83 7.10 7.16 5.58
CA ALA A 83 8.23 6.50 4.94
C ALA A 83 9.35 7.49 4.59
N LEU A 84 9.01 8.67 4.07
CA LEU A 84 9.94 9.77 3.83
C LEU A 84 10.64 10.25 5.10
N ILE A 85 9.89 10.44 6.18
CA ILE A 85 10.44 10.86 7.48
C ILE A 85 11.42 9.81 8.00
N LEU A 86 11.03 8.53 7.98
CA LEU A 86 11.90 7.42 8.40
C LEU A 86 13.16 7.32 7.54
N PHE A 87 13.01 7.54 6.23
CA PHE A 87 14.13 7.57 5.30
C PHE A 87 15.07 8.72 5.63
N ALA A 88 14.58 9.95 5.73
CA ALA A 88 15.38 11.13 6.05
C ALA A 88 16.08 11.00 7.42
N TYR A 89 15.41 10.37 8.40
CA TYR A 89 15.99 10.12 9.72
C TYR A 89 17.11 9.08 9.71
N HIS A 90 16.98 8.00 8.93
CA HIS A 90 17.99 6.95 8.85
C HIS A 90 19.09 7.21 7.81
N PHE A 91 18.84 8.09 6.85
CA PHE A 91 19.75 8.38 5.74
C PHE A 91 21.16 8.78 6.19
N PRO A 92 21.36 9.67 7.20
CA PRO A 92 22.70 10.04 7.64
C PRO A 92 23.51 8.87 8.19
N LYS A 93 22.87 8.01 8.99
CA LYS A 93 23.49 6.79 9.56
C LYS A 93 23.87 5.78 8.48
N GLU A 94 23.03 5.64 7.46
CA GLU A 94 23.32 4.77 6.32
C GLU A 94 24.47 5.33 5.46
N MET A 95 24.57 6.65 5.34
CA MET A 95 25.63 7.34 4.59
C MET A 95 27.00 7.26 5.29
N GLU A 96 27.03 7.20 6.63
CA GLU A 96 28.24 6.88 7.39
C GLU A 96 28.74 5.46 7.10
N LYS A 97 27.83 4.48 7.05
CA LYS A 97 28.17 3.09 6.72
C LYS A 97 28.65 2.89 5.29
N TRP A 98 28.37 3.82 4.37
CA TRP A 98 28.94 3.80 3.01
C TRP A 98 30.45 4.06 3.00
N LYS A 99 31.00 4.69 4.03
CA LYS A 99 32.43 4.98 4.12
C LYS A 99 33.24 3.76 4.55
N ASP A 100 32.60 2.74 5.13
CA ASP A 100 33.28 1.54 5.62
C ASP A 100 32.71 0.25 4.98
N PRO A 101 33.19 -0.12 3.78
CA PRO A 101 32.66 -1.26 3.02
C PRO A 101 32.92 -2.64 3.67
N GLY A 102 33.68 -2.71 4.76
CA GLY A 102 34.00 -3.94 5.50
C GLY A 102 32.90 -4.45 6.44
N GLU A 103 31.90 -3.62 6.78
CA GLU A 103 30.84 -4.00 7.73
C GLU A 103 29.75 -4.91 7.13
N TYR A 104 29.67 -5.02 5.80
CA TYR A 104 28.53 -5.66 5.14
C TYR A 104 28.82 -7.10 4.68
N LYS A 105 28.14 -8.06 5.33
CA LYS A 105 28.16 -9.49 4.93
C LYS A 105 27.68 -9.74 3.49
N HIS A 106 26.79 -8.89 2.95
CA HIS A 106 26.19 -9.07 1.61
C HIS A 106 26.10 -7.75 0.81
N PRO A 107 27.16 -7.35 0.10
CA PRO A 107 27.20 -6.06 -0.61
C PRO A 107 26.21 -5.95 -1.78
N LEU A 108 25.84 -7.06 -2.43
CA LEU A 108 24.85 -7.10 -3.51
C LEU A 108 23.43 -6.77 -3.02
N ALA A 109 23.01 -7.38 -1.91
CA ALA A 109 21.69 -7.13 -1.31
C ALA A 109 21.56 -5.66 -0.86
N TYR A 110 22.66 -5.09 -0.38
CA TYR A 110 22.73 -3.68 -0.01
C TYR A 110 22.51 -2.77 -1.22
N ARG A 111 23.28 -2.93 -2.31
CA ARG A 111 23.10 -2.17 -3.55
C ARG A 111 21.68 -2.28 -4.11
N PHE A 112 21.11 -3.49 -4.08
CA PHE A 112 19.74 -3.73 -4.53
C PHE A 112 18.69 -2.99 -3.68
N ARG A 113 18.86 -2.97 -2.35
CA ARG A 113 17.99 -2.19 -1.44
C ARG A 113 17.98 -0.69 -1.78
N TYR A 114 19.13 -0.09 -2.06
CA TYR A 114 19.18 1.34 -2.46
C TYR A 114 18.60 1.58 -3.83
N PHE A 115 18.85 0.68 -4.78
CA PHE A 115 18.20 0.76 -6.08
C PHE A 115 16.68 0.77 -5.94
N LEU A 116 16.12 -0.14 -5.14
CA LEU A 116 14.69 -0.17 -4.83
C LEU A 116 14.21 1.11 -4.16
N LEU A 117 14.98 1.68 -3.24
CA LEU A 117 14.65 2.96 -2.59
C LEU A 117 14.59 4.12 -3.58
N VAL A 118 15.57 4.22 -4.50
CA VAL A 118 15.58 5.25 -5.55
C VAL A 118 14.37 5.09 -6.48
N VAL A 119 14.06 3.86 -6.89
CA VAL A 119 12.87 3.55 -7.70
C VAL A 119 11.59 3.96 -6.96
N LEU A 120 11.49 3.66 -5.67
CA LEU A 120 10.33 4.02 -4.84
C LEU A 120 10.19 5.56 -4.71
N PHE A 121 11.31 6.27 -4.59
CA PHE A 121 11.33 7.73 -4.58
C PHE A 121 10.86 8.34 -5.92
N ALA A 122 11.30 7.77 -7.05
CA ALA A 122 10.84 8.19 -8.37
C ALA A 122 9.33 7.95 -8.55
N PHE A 123 8.81 6.80 -8.12
CA PHE A 123 7.37 6.50 -8.14
C PHE A 123 6.57 7.47 -7.27
N MET A 124 7.07 7.81 -6.09
CA MET A 124 6.43 8.78 -5.21
C MET A 124 6.43 10.19 -5.81
N GLY A 125 7.51 10.62 -6.47
CA GLY A 125 7.54 11.87 -7.23
C GLY A 125 6.51 11.89 -8.37
N GLY A 126 6.41 10.81 -9.14
CA GLY A 126 5.39 10.65 -10.18
C GLY A 126 3.97 10.65 -9.62
N ALA A 127 3.76 10.02 -8.46
CA ALA A 127 2.49 10.02 -7.75
C ALA A 127 2.09 11.44 -7.31
N LEU A 128 2.99 12.20 -6.68
CA LEU A 128 2.73 13.60 -6.31
C LEU A 128 2.45 14.48 -7.52
N PHE A 129 3.13 14.25 -8.64
CA PHE A 129 2.84 14.96 -9.90
C PHE A 129 1.44 14.65 -10.43
N MET A 130 1.02 13.38 -10.39
CA MET A 130 -0.34 12.99 -10.77
C MET A 130 -1.40 13.57 -9.80
N LEU A 131 -1.11 13.65 -8.49
CA LEU A 131 -1.96 14.35 -7.53
C LEU A 131 -2.16 15.81 -7.94
N TYR A 132 -1.05 16.51 -8.19
CA TYR A 132 -1.06 17.91 -8.58
C TYR A 132 -1.88 18.15 -9.87
N GLN A 133 -1.70 17.29 -10.88
CA GLN A 133 -2.47 17.36 -12.12
C GLN A 133 -3.96 17.10 -11.88
N SER A 134 -4.31 16.09 -11.08
CA SER A 134 -5.70 15.80 -10.74
C SER A 134 -6.39 16.94 -10.00
N TYR A 135 -5.66 17.62 -9.11
CA TYR A 135 -6.17 18.78 -8.38
C TYR A 135 -6.41 19.97 -9.31
N LYS A 136 -5.49 20.23 -10.26
CA LYS A 136 -5.58 21.32 -11.24
C LYS A 136 -6.67 21.11 -12.30
N VAL A 137 -7.04 19.86 -12.59
CA VAL A 137 -8.10 19.56 -13.56
C VAL A 137 -9.49 19.67 -12.92
N VAL A 138 -9.59 19.43 -11.61
CA VAL A 138 -10.86 19.41 -10.87
C VAL A 138 -11.18 20.75 -10.18
N PHE A 139 -10.19 21.62 -9.94
CA PHE A 139 -10.33 22.98 -9.39
C PHE A 139 -9.65 24.03 -10.26
#